data_AF-A0A5C6D997-F1
#
_entry.id   AF-A0A5C6D997-F1
#
_cell.length_a   1.000
_cell.length_b   1.000
_cell.length_c   1.000
_cell.angle_alpha   90.00
_cell.angle_beta   90.00
_cell.angle_gamma   90.00
#
_symmetry.space_group_name_H-M   'P 1'
#
loop_
_entity.id
_entity.type
_entity.pdbx_description
1 polymer ?
#
loop_
_entity_poly.entity_id
_entity_poly.type
_entity_poly.pdbx_seq_one_letter_code
_entity_poly.pdbx_strand_id
1 'polypeptide(L)'
;MVITERSKMKTESATNDNRCLHLGKVGWRECLLNDRRVGPTEHVSVAAEQAGMLHGIMIDLDLNIFDPGAFNAKAPQSPTEFFDDHVARWLDRSTLLRKAEARCSGNGIHVLLWLDPPIPLISASDRKLWDACIRIVQTSLPSDPDAPGLTSLTRPIGSINEKSNLEVKLLREGQPVTQDEIITFRNEMISAPFKTVHRILAGDEHQSPCPICRKDGTTLTAMDRTGMCYGSCGKVKPERLLDVFLRPRRSEGRTK
;
A
#
# COMPACT_ATOMS: atom_id res chain seq x y z
N MET A 1 15.23 36.06 -54.75
CA MET A 1 16.01 34.81 -54.55
C MET A 1 16.38 34.76 -53.08
N VAL A 2 15.59 34.06 -52.27
CA VAL A 2 15.75 33.95 -50.81
C VAL A 2 15.81 32.46 -50.50
N ILE A 3 16.97 31.99 -50.06
CA ILE A 3 17.19 30.59 -49.69
C ILE A 3 16.90 30.47 -48.19
N THR A 4 15.87 29.70 -47.86
CA THR A 4 15.50 29.30 -46.50
C THR A 4 16.17 27.96 -46.17
N GLU A 5 17.11 27.96 -45.22
CA GLU A 5 17.66 26.72 -44.66
C GLU A 5 16.74 26.17 -43.56
N ARG A 6 16.11 25.02 -43.84
CA ARG A 6 15.40 24.20 -42.85
C ARG A 6 16.39 23.23 -42.22
N SER A 7 16.76 23.49 -40.97
CA SER A 7 17.51 22.56 -40.13
C SER A 7 16.62 21.38 -39.72
N LYS A 8 17.00 20.16 -40.11
CA LYS A 8 16.32 18.91 -39.71
C LYS A 8 16.83 18.50 -38.32
N MET A 9 16.04 18.74 -37.28
CA MET A 9 16.24 18.08 -35.99
C MET A 9 15.87 16.60 -36.13
N LYS A 10 16.86 15.73 -35.94
CA LYS A 10 16.66 14.29 -35.77
C LYS A 10 16.07 14.04 -34.38
N THR A 11 14.85 13.55 -34.33
CA THR A 11 14.26 12.96 -33.13
C THR A 11 14.91 11.60 -32.89
N GLU A 12 15.76 11.51 -31.87
CA GLU A 12 16.23 10.25 -31.32
C GLU A 12 15.07 9.60 -30.54
N SER A 13 14.51 8.56 -31.15
CA SER A 13 13.55 7.66 -30.53
C SER A 13 14.24 6.87 -29.42
N ALA A 14 13.98 7.21 -28.17
CA ALA A 14 14.34 6.38 -27.01
C ALA A 14 13.57 5.06 -27.08
N THR A 15 14.19 4.03 -27.64
CA THR A 15 13.69 2.65 -27.59
C THR A 15 13.76 2.17 -26.14
N ASN A 16 12.58 1.92 -25.58
CA ASN A 16 12.36 1.34 -24.27
C ASN A 16 12.84 -0.13 -24.31
N ASP A 17 14.12 -0.33 -24.01
CA ASP A 17 14.77 -1.63 -24.04
C ASP A 17 14.36 -2.43 -22.79
N ASN A 18 13.21 -3.09 -22.88
CA ASN A 18 12.68 -4.05 -21.90
C ASN A 18 13.54 -5.33 -21.87
N ARG A 19 14.84 -5.20 -21.57
CA ARG A 19 15.67 -6.37 -21.24
C ARG A 19 15.24 -6.84 -19.86
N CYS A 20 14.44 -7.90 -19.86
CA CYS A 20 14.23 -8.76 -18.71
C CYS A 20 15.60 -9.37 -18.34
N LEU A 21 16.39 -8.62 -17.56
CA LEU A 21 17.68 -9.07 -17.05
C LEU A 21 17.40 -10.31 -16.20
N HIS A 22 17.97 -11.45 -16.61
CA HIS A 22 18.07 -12.64 -15.76
C HIS A 22 19.03 -12.33 -14.61
N LEU A 23 18.54 -11.57 -13.64
CA LEU A 23 19.25 -11.18 -12.44
C LEU A 23 19.31 -12.39 -11.51
N GLY A 24 20.51 -12.76 -11.07
CA GLY A 24 20.72 -13.89 -10.15
C GLY A 24 19.96 -13.73 -8.83
N LYS A 25 20.12 -14.71 -7.92
CA LYS A 25 19.59 -14.72 -6.54
C LYS A 25 20.17 -13.57 -5.69
N VAL A 26 19.86 -12.35 -6.06
CA VAL A 26 20.22 -11.13 -5.35
C VAL A 26 18.92 -10.40 -5.05
N GLY A 27 18.80 -9.87 -3.82
CA GLY A 27 17.58 -9.28 -3.31
C GLY A 27 17.33 -7.91 -3.92
N TRP A 28 17.02 -7.88 -5.20
CA TRP A 28 16.75 -6.65 -5.95
C TRP A 28 15.56 -5.92 -5.33
N ARG A 29 15.77 -4.61 -5.13
CA ARG A 29 14.82 -3.67 -4.57
C ARG A 29 14.81 -2.41 -5.40
N GLU A 30 13.67 -1.75 -5.39
CA GLU A 30 13.47 -0.40 -5.90
C GLU A 30 13.29 0.51 -4.68
N CYS A 31 14.14 1.53 -4.59
CA CYS A 31 14.04 2.56 -3.56
C CYS A 31 12.91 3.54 -3.90
N LEU A 32 12.12 3.93 -2.91
CA LEU A 32 11.03 4.91 -3.08
C LEU A 32 11.46 6.34 -2.73
N LEU A 33 12.76 6.53 -2.51
CA LEU A 33 13.38 7.79 -2.12
C LEU A 33 14.40 8.25 -3.17
N ASN A 34 14.76 9.53 -3.08
CA ASN A 34 15.87 10.18 -3.78
C ASN A 34 15.85 10.06 -5.31
N ASP A 35 16.49 9.04 -5.87
CA ASP A 35 16.68 8.85 -7.31
C ASP A 35 16.06 7.53 -7.80
N ARG A 36 15.20 6.91 -6.98
CA ARG A 36 14.50 5.65 -7.28
C ARG A 36 15.42 4.53 -7.73
N ARG A 37 16.63 4.46 -7.17
CA ARG A 37 17.60 3.44 -7.57
C ARG A 37 17.05 2.03 -7.40
N VAL A 38 17.37 1.19 -8.39
CA VAL A 38 17.06 -0.23 -8.44
C VAL A 38 18.36 -1.01 -8.33
N GLY A 39 18.42 -1.97 -7.41
CA GLY A 39 19.64 -2.71 -7.11
C GLY A 39 19.50 -3.63 -5.90
N PRO A 40 20.59 -4.30 -5.49
CA PRO A 40 20.64 -5.06 -4.24
C PRO A 40 20.23 -4.20 -3.04
N THR A 41 19.54 -4.78 -2.07
CA THR A 41 18.95 -4.06 -0.93
C THR A 41 19.99 -3.16 -0.22
N GLU A 42 21.18 -3.70 0.04
CA GLU A 42 22.30 -3.03 0.70
C GLU A 42 22.88 -1.84 -0.09
N HIS A 43 22.65 -1.78 -1.40
CA HIS A 43 23.15 -0.73 -2.28
C HIS A 43 22.15 0.40 -2.51
N VAL A 44 20.86 0.14 -2.26
CA VAL A 44 19.77 1.10 -2.53
C VAL A 44 19.00 1.54 -1.30
N SER A 45 19.25 0.91 -0.14
CA SER A 45 18.69 1.35 1.14
C SER A 45 19.23 2.73 1.50
N VAL A 46 18.33 3.61 1.93
CA VAL A 46 18.64 4.98 2.36
C VAL A 46 18.18 5.14 3.80
N ALA A 47 19.06 5.62 4.69
CA ALA A 47 18.66 5.96 6.05
C ALA A 47 17.66 7.13 6.02
N ALA A 48 16.71 7.18 6.97
CA ALA A 48 15.63 8.19 6.93
C ALA A 48 16.19 9.63 6.85
N GLU A 49 17.23 9.91 7.61
CA GLU A 49 17.97 11.18 7.70
C GLU A 49 18.70 11.58 6.40
N GLN A 50 18.95 10.62 5.51
CA GLN A 50 19.52 10.84 4.18
C GLN A 50 18.45 10.92 3.08
N ALA A 51 17.17 10.80 3.43
CA ALA A 51 16.07 10.98 2.50
C ALA A 51 15.91 12.48 2.17
N GLY A 52 16.18 12.83 0.91
CA GLY A 52 16.05 14.17 0.34
C GLY A 52 14.83 14.33 -0.58
N MET A 53 14.32 13.25 -1.16
CA MET A 53 13.06 13.24 -1.92
C MET A 53 12.25 11.97 -1.67
N LEU A 54 10.92 12.08 -1.70
CA LEU A 54 9.96 10.99 -1.63
C LEU A 54 9.25 10.82 -2.98
N HIS A 55 9.38 9.63 -3.58
CA HIS A 55 8.77 9.29 -4.87
C HIS A 55 7.54 8.40 -4.76
N GLY A 56 7.36 7.69 -3.65
CA GLY A 56 6.17 6.89 -3.47
C GLY A 56 5.96 6.37 -2.07
N ILE A 57 4.75 5.88 -1.82
CA ILE A 57 4.32 5.27 -0.57
C ILE A 57 3.96 3.81 -0.86
N MET A 58 4.47 2.89 -0.03
CA MET A 58 4.16 1.46 -0.14
C MET A 58 3.29 1.00 1.03
N ILE A 59 2.28 0.20 0.71
CA ILE A 59 1.49 -0.58 1.65
C ILE A 59 1.78 -2.06 1.36
N ASP A 60 2.24 -2.80 2.38
CA ASP A 60 2.58 -4.22 2.25
C ASP A 60 1.43 -5.10 2.79
N LEU A 61 0.84 -5.88 1.90
CA LEU A 61 -0.26 -6.80 2.20
C LEU A 61 0.26 -8.24 2.10
N ASP A 62 0.83 -8.76 3.18
CA ASP A 62 1.30 -10.15 3.24
C ASP A 62 0.13 -11.10 3.51
N LEU A 63 -0.14 -12.05 2.63
CA LEU A 63 -1.24 -12.99 2.81
C LEU A 63 -1.10 -13.83 4.10
N ASN A 64 0.13 -14.03 4.59
CA ASN A 64 0.40 -14.84 5.79
C ASN A 64 -0.06 -14.19 7.09
N ILE A 65 -0.23 -12.86 7.11
CA ILE A 65 -0.71 -12.13 8.30
C ILE A 65 -2.23 -12.08 8.36
N PHE A 66 -2.96 -12.52 7.32
CA PHE A 66 -4.42 -12.51 7.33
C PHE A 66 -5.00 -13.72 8.05
N ASP A 67 -6.05 -13.49 8.84
CA ASP A 67 -6.87 -14.55 9.41
C ASP A 67 -7.69 -15.20 8.27
N PRO A 68 -7.52 -16.51 7.99
CA PRO A 68 -8.34 -17.21 7.00
C PRO A 68 -9.85 -17.08 7.29
N GLY A 69 -10.23 -16.95 8.56
CA GLY A 69 -11.61 -16.75 8.98
C GLY A 69 -12.16 -15.36 8.64
N ALA A 70 -11.32 -14.36 8.32
CA ALA A 70 -11.76 -13.01 7.96
C ALA A 70 -12.58 -12.96 6.66
N PHE A 71 -12.44 -13.98 5.82
CA PHE A 71 -13.04 -14.03 4.50
C PHE A 71 -14.35 -14.82 4.56
N ASN A 72 -15.47 -14.19 4.19
CA ASN A 72 -16.83 -14.75 4.35
C ASN A 72 -17.12 -16.05 3.58
N ALA A 73 -16.26 -16.45 2.63
CA ALA A 73 -16.48 -17.63 1.80
C ALA A 73 -15.29 -18.60 1.88
N LYS A 74 -14.11 -18.13 1.47
CA LYS A 74 -12.88 -18.92 1.37
C LYS A 74 -11.70 -17.98 1.52
N ALA A 75 -10.69 -18.38 2.28
CA ALA A 75 -9.44 -17.64 2.32
C ALA A 75 -8.74 -17.73 0.95
N PRO A 76 -8.24 -16.61 0.40
CA PRO A 76 -7.51 -16.65 -0.85
C PRO A 76 -6.26 -17.53 -0.70
N GLN A 77 -5.97 -18.32 -1.73
CA GLN A 77 -4.86 -19.29 -1.75
C GLN A 77 -3.63 -18.74 -2.48
N SER A 78 -3.75 -17.60 -3.13
CA SER A 78 -2.66 -16.91 -3.82
C SER A 78 -2.81 -15.39 -3.72
N PRO A 79 -1.72 -14.61 -3.90
CA PRO A 79 -1.81 -13.15 -3.94
C PRO A 79 -2.67 -12.63 -5.09
N THR A 80 -2.73 -13.33 -6.23
CA THR A 80 -3.61 -12.94 -7.33
C THR A 80 -5.08 -13.12 -6.98
N GLU A 81 -5.48 -14.27 -6.41
CA GLU A 81 -6.85 -14.50 -5.89
C GLU A 81 -7.19 -13.46 -4.81
N PHE A 82 -6.25 -13.18 -3.89
CA PHE A 82 -6.44 -12.16 -2.87
C PHE A 82 -6.66 -10.76 -3.47
N PHE A 83 -5.93 -10.43 -4.54
CA PHE A 83 -6.10 -9.16 -5.23
C PHE A 83 -7.48 -9.04 -5.89
N ASP A 84 -7.85 -10.03 -6.69
CA ASP A 84 -9.07 -10.02 -7.50
C ASP A 84 -10.34 -10.04 -6.62
N ASP A 85 -10.35 -10.86 -5.56
CA ASP A 85 -11.52 -11.03 -4.71
C ASP A 85 -11.71 -9.91 -3.69
N HIS A 86 -10.61 -9.29 -3.24
CA HIS A 86 -10.61 -8.37 -2.10
C HIS A 86 -9.90 -7.04 -2.39
N VAL A 87 -8.59 -7.05 -2.62
CA VAL A 87 -7.79 -5.82 -2.61
C VAL A 87 -8.22 -4.84 -3.70
N ALA A 88 -8.49 -5.30 -4.92
CA ALA A 88 -8.95 -4.45 -6.01
C ALA A 88 -10.17 -3.60 -5.61
N ARG A 89 -11.16 -4.22 -4.95
CA ARG A 89 -12.38 -3.53 -4.47
C ARG A 89 -12.07 -2.54 -3.35
N TRP A 90 -11.16 -2.87 -2.45
CA TRP A 90 -10.72 -1.94 -1.40
C TRP A 90 -10.08 -0.70 -2.00
N LEU A 91 -9.18 -0.88 -2.98
CA LEU A 91 -8.55 0.23 -3.68
C LEU A 91 -9.59 1.09 -4.39
N ASP A 92 -10.55 0.48 -5.11
CA ASP A 92 -11.57 1.19 -5.89
C ASP A 92 -12.52 2.07 -5.06
N ARG A 93 -12.66 1.78 -3.77
CA ARG A 93 -13.53 2.53 -2.83
C ARG A 93 -12.87 3.77 -2.23
N SER A 94 -11.57 3.99 -2.46
CA SER A 94 -10.86 5.19 -2.03
C SER A 94 -10.47 6.04 -3.24
N THR A 95 -10.73 7.35 -3.15
CA THR A 95 -10.33 8.33 -4.17
C THR A 95 -8.83 8.35 -4.38
N LEU A 96 -8.05 8.17 -3.31
CA LEU A 96 -6.59 8.07 -3.37
C LEU A 96 -6.14 6.66 -3.79
N LEU A 97 -6.57 5.61 -3.09
CA LEU A 97 -6.01 4.27 -3.29
C LEU A 97 -6.36 3.63 -4.63
N ARG A 98 -7.44 4.08 -5.28
CA ARG A 98 -7.79 3.60 -6.63
C ARG A 98 -6.73 3.91 -7.68
N LYS A 99 -5.87 4.90 -7.42
CA LYS A 99 -4.73 5.28 -8.27
C LYS A 99 -3.48 4.45 -7.99
N ALA A 100 -3.51 3.57 -7.00
CA ALA A 100 -2.33 2.79 -6.65
C ALA A 100 -1.99 1.75 -7.72
N GLU A 101 -0.70 1.60 -7.96
CA GLU A 101 -0.16 0.42 -8.62
C GLU A 101 -0.20 -0.76 -7.65
N ALA A 102 -0.50 -1.96 -8.13
CA ALA A 102 -0.44 -3.17 -7.31
C ALA A 102 0.48 -4.21 -7.96
N ARG A 103 1.37 -4.79 -7.16
CA ARG A 103 2.31 -5.83 -7.58
C ARG A 103 2.14 -7.08 -6.74
N CYS A 104 2.07 -8.25 -7.37
CA CYS A 104 2.33 -9.52 -6.70
C CYS A 104 3.84 -9.60 -6.43
N SER A 105 4.25 -9.47 -5.17
CA SER A 105 5.66 -9.39 -4.78
C SER A 105 6.24 -10.71 -4.29
N GLY A 106 5.53 -11.83 -4.49
CA GLY A 106 5.87 -13.17 -4.00
C GLY A 106 4.67 -13.81 -3.32
N ASN A 107 4.65 -13.82 -1.99
CA ASN A 107 3.52 -14.33 -1.19
C ASN A 107 2.54 -13.22 -0.74
N GLY A 108 2.80 -11.96 -1.13
CA GLY A 108 2.00 -10.80 -0.77
C GLY A 108 1.79 -9.85 -1.93
N ILE A 109 1.14 -8.74 -1.64
CA ILE A 109 0.86 -7.66 -2.60
C ILE A 109 1.52 -6.38 -2.08
N HIS A 110 2.34 -5.74 -2.90
CA HIS A 110 2.76 -4.37 -2.65
C HIS A 110 1.80 -3.43 -3.38
N VAL A 111 1.19 -2.51 -2.64
CA VAL A 111 0.37 -1.42 -3.20
C VAL A 111 1.21 -0.15 -3.13
N LEU A 112 1.37 0.54 -4.26
CA LEU A 112 2.29 1.67 -4.43
C LEU A 112 1.54 2.91 -4.91
N LEU A 113 1.67 4.01 -4.19
CA LEU A 113 1.22 5.33 -4.62
C LEU A 113 2.43 6.11 -5.11
N TRP A 114 2.48 6.40 -6.41
CA TRP A 114 3.59 7.12 -7.04
C TRP A 114 3.33 8.62 -7.04
N LEU A 115 4.25 9.40 -6.46
CA LEU A 115 4.14 10.85 -6.36
C LEU A 115 4.69 11.52 -7.61
N ASP A 116 3.88 12.41 -8.19
CA ASP A 116 4.30 13.29 -9.28
C ASP A 116 3.69 14.71 -9.07
N PRO A 117 4.51 15.74 -8.79
CA PRO A 117 5.97 15.67 -8.63
C PRO A 117 6.38 14.92 -7.34
N PRO A 118 7.63 14.44 -7.24
CA PRO A 118 8.18 13.91 -5.99
C PRO A 118 8.24 15.01 -4.92
N ILE A 119 8.15 14.61 -3.65
CA ILE A 119 8.12 15.56 -2.53
C ILE A 119 9.53 15.79 -1.97
N PRO A 120 10.01 17.05 -1.91
CA PRO A 120 11.27 17.37 -1.25
C PRO A 120 11.20 17.17 0.27
N LEU A 121 12.26 16.58 0.84
CA LEU A 121 12.42 16.34 2.27
C LEU A 121 13.60 17.16 2.80
N ILE A 122 13.40 18.47 2.90
CA ILE A 122 14.48 19.44 3.16
C ILE A 122 14.97 19.34 4.61
N SER A 123 14.05 19.14 5.55
CA SER A 123 14.31 19.18 6.98
C SER A 123 13.95 17.88 7.70
N ALA A 124 14.42 17.72 8.94
CA ALA A 124 14.01 16.63 9.81
C ALA A 124 12.50 16.66 10.13
N SER A 125 11.91 17.86 10.20
CA SER A 125 10.48 18.04 10.39
C SER A 125 9.68 17.53 9.19
N ASP A 126 10.16 17.75 7.97
CA ASP A 126 9.51 17.24 6.75
C ASP A 126 9.52 15.70 6.74
N ARG A 127 10.68 15.10 7.05
CA ARG A 127 10.80 13.64 7.17
C ARG A 127 9.85 13.06 8.20
N LYS A 128 9.73 13.70 9.37
CA LYS A 128 8.80 13.28 10.42
C LYS A 128 7.33 13.42 9.99
N LEU A 129 6.97 14.51 9.32
CA LEU A 129 5.63 14.72 8.80
C LEU A 129 5.27 13.64 7.78
N TRP A 130 6.16 13.37 6.83
CA TRP A 130 5.91 12.40 5.76
C TRP A 130 5.94 10.96 6.25
N ASP A 131 6.78 10.60 7.21
CA ASP A 131 6.70 9.29 7.89
C ASP A 131 5.33 9.11 8.55
N ALA A 132 4.80 10.14 9.23
CA ALA A 132 3.46 10.09 9.80
C ALA A 132 2.36 9.97 8.74
N CYS A 133 2.49 10.67 7.61
CA CYS A 133 1.54 10.55 6.49
C CYS A 133 1.56 9.13 5.90
N ILE A 134 2.75 8.57 5.67
CA ILE A 134 2.94 7.20 5.18
C ILE A 134 2.26 6.20 6.12
N ARG A 135 2.50 6.31 7.42
CA ARG A 135 1.88 5.42 8.41
C ARG A 135 0.36 5.53 8.41
N ILE A 136 -0.20 6.73 8.30
CA ILE A 136 -1.65 6.92 8.18
C ILE A 136 -2.18 6.23 6.93
N VAL A 137 -1.52 6.39 5.79
CA VAL A 137 -1.90 5.71 4.53
C VAL A 137 -1.82 4.19 4.69
N GLN A 138 -0.74 3.66 5.28
CA GLN A 138 -0.59 2.22 5.54
C GLN A 138 -1.73 1.67 6.42
N THR A 139 -2.12 2.40 7.47
CA THR A 139 -3.24 2.00 8.36
C THR A 139 -4.64 2.07 7.73
N SER A 140 -4.77 2.54 6.47
CA SER A 140 -6.05 2.53 5.77
C SER A 140 -6.47 1.15 5.25
N LEU A 141 -5.54 0.20 5.21
CA LEU A 141 -5.74 -1.20 4.84
C LEU A 141 -5.21 -2.11 5.96
N PRO A 142 -5.62 -3.40 6.00
CA PRO A 142 -5.04 -4.40 6.89
C PRO A 142 -3.62 -4.80 6.41
N SER A 143 -2.68 -3.87 6.48
CA SER A 143 -1.28 -4.08 6.09
C SER A 143 -0.43 -4.61 7.24
N ASP A 144 0.81 -5.01 6.93
CA ASP A 144 1.81 -5.31 7.96
C ASP A 144 2.05 -4.08 8.85
N PRO A 145 1.77 -4.13 10.17
CA PRO A 145 1.98 -2.99 11.05
C PRO A 145 3.47 -2.71 11.32
N ASP A 146 4.35 -3.66 11.02
CA ASP A 146 5.81 -3.50 11.14
C ASP A 146 6.45 -3.05 9.81
N ALA A 147 5.65 -2.81 8.77
CA ALA A 147 6.14 -2.27 7.51
C ALA A 147 6.92 -0.96 7.75
N PRO A 148 8.08 -0.79 7.09
CA PRO A 148 8.83 0.46 7.20
C PRO A 148 7.98 1.64 6.71
N GLY A 149 8.12 2.78 7.37
CA GLY A 149 7.49 4.04 6.93
C GLY A 149 8.29 4.64 5.79
N LEU A 150 8.98 5.74 6.06
CA LEU A 150 9.75 6.50 5.08
C LEU A 150 10.81 5.68 4.32
N THR A 151 11.41 4.68 4.97
CA THR A 151 12.50 3.87 4.42
C THR A 151 12.02 2.63 3.66
N SER A 152 10.74 2.60 3.28
CA SER A 152 10.16 1.50 2.51
C SER A 152 10.90 1.25 1.18
N LEU A 153 11.13 -0.02 0.90
CA LEU A 153 11.65 -0.51 -0.38
C LEU A 153 10.63 -1.47 -0.97
N THR A 154 10.45 -1.42 -2.28
CA THR A 154 9.63 -2.38 -3.01
C THR A 154 10.50 -3.29 -3.87
N ARG A 155 9.89 -4.29 -4.52
CA ARG A 155 10.58 -5.09 -5.55
C ARG A 155 10.21 -4.56 -6.94
N PRO A 156 11.16 -4.40 -7.86
CA PRO A 156 10.85 -4.00 -9.22
C PRO A 156 10.12 -5.13 -9.96
N ILE A 157 9.20 -4.76 -10.85
CA ILE A 157 8.48 -5.71 -11.71
C ILE A 157 9.50 -6.51 -12.55
N GLY A 158 9.26 -7.81 -12.71
CA GLY A 158 10.15 -8.74 -13.43
C GLY A 158 11.34 -9.26 -12.60
N SER A 159 11.59 -8.73 -11.39
CA SER A 159 12.60 -9.31 -10.51
C SER A 159 12.12 -10.60 -9.82
N ILE A 160 13.06 -11.46 -9.42
CA ILE A 160 12.76 -12.67 -8.65
C ILE A 160 12.78 -12.35 -7.16
N ASN A 161 11.70 -12.65 -6.44
CA ASN A 161 11.71 -12.64 -4.99
C ASN A 161 12.48 -13.87 -4.50
N GLU A 162 13.68 -13.65 -3.97
CA GLU A 162 14.55 -14.73 -3.45
C GLU A 162 13.90 -15.61 -2.38
N LYS A 163 12.97 -15.06 -1.58
CA LYS A 163 12.33 -15.81 -0.49
C LYS A 163 11.33 -16.84 -1.02
N SER A 164 10.60 -16.49 -2.08
CA SER A 164 9.56 -17.36 -2.66
C SER A 164 9.96 -18.00 -3.99
N ASN A 165 11.08 -17.57 -4.58
CA ASN A 165 11.51 -17.90 -5.93
C ASN A 165 10.43 -17.61 -7.00
N LEU A 166 9.61 -16.59 -6.77
CA LEU A 166 8.55 -16.15 -7.68
C LEU A 166 8.94 -14.80 -8.31
N GLU A 167 8.62 -14.64 -9.58
CA GLU A 167 8.73 -13.37 -10.29
C GLU A 167 7.70 -12.36 -9.77
N VAL A 168 8.13 -11.10 -9.63
CA VAL A 168 7.28 -9.98 -9.25
C VAL A 168 6.45 -9.55 -10.46
N LYS A 169 5.13 -9.63 -10.33
CA LYS A 169 4.20 -9.36 -11.43
C LYS A 169 3.35 -8.13 -11.14
N LEU A 170 3.12 -7.33 -12.17
CA LEU A 170 2.13 -6.25 -12.10
C LEU A 170 0.72 -6.85 -12.08
N LEU A 171 -0.12 -6.40 -11.15
CA LEU A 171 -1.53 -6.76 -11.03
C LEU A 171 -2.44 -5.63 -11.49
N ARG A 172 -2.05 -4.37 -11.23
CA ARG A 172 -2.77 -3.16 -11.64
C ARG A 172 -1.80 -2.02 -11.87
N GLU A 173 -1.95 -1.32 -12.98
CA GLU A 173 -1.22 -0.08 -13.28
C GLU A 173 -1.63 1.04 -12.31
N GLY A 174 -0.65 1.81 -11.84
CA GLY A 174 -0.89 2.99 -11.03
C GLY A 174 -1.11 4.26 -11.86
N GLN A 175 -1.60 5.30 -11.21
CA GLN A 175 -1.65 6.66 -11.70
C GLN A 175 -0.88 7.57 -10.75
N PRO A 176 -0.26 8.65 -11.25
CA PRO A 176 0.41 9.59 -10.38
C PRO A 176 -0.56 10.23 -9.38
N VAL A 177 -0.07 10.44 -8.16
CA VAL A 177 -0.77 11.13 -7.09
C VAL A 177 -0.01 12.40 -6.70
N THR A 178 -0.76 13.42 -6.30
CA THR A 178 -0.15 14.67 -5.82
C THR A 178 0.01 14.68 -4.30
N GLN A 179 0.86 15.58 -3.82
CA GLN A 179 0.99 15.86 -2.38
C GLN A 179 -0.36 16.19 -1.72
N ASP A 180 -1.18 17.02 -2.37
CA ASP A 180 -2.47 17.47 -1.83
C ASP A 180 -3.47 16.33 -1.67
N GLU A 181 -3.43 15.34 -2.55
CA GLU A 181 -4.27 14.13 -2.44
C GLU A 181 -3.90 13.29 -1.22
N ILE A 182 -2.60 13.14 -0.93
CA ILE A 182 -2.14 12.45 0.29
C ILE A 182 -2.57 13.22 1.54
N ILE A 183 -2.39 14.54 1.57
CA ILE A 183 -2.77 15.36 2.72
C ILE A 183 -4.28 15.36 2.93
N THR A 184 -5.08 15.41 1.86
CA THR A 184 -6.54 15.30 1.92
C THR A 184 -6.95 13.97 2.53
N PHE A 185 -6.40 12.86 2.03
CA PHE A 185 -6.68 11.53 2.57
C PHE A 185 -6.26 11.38 4.03
N ARG A 186 -5.09 11.93 4.41
CA ARG A 186 -4.65 12.00 5.81
C ARG A 186 -5.66 12.72 6.68
N ASN A 187 -6.17 13.86 6.22
CA ASN A 187 -7.12 14.66 6.99
C ASN A 187 -8.45 13.92 7.16
N GLU A 188 -8.94 13.23 6.12
CA GLU A 188 -10.11 12.34 6.21
C GLU A 188 -9.90 11.22 7.24
N MET A 189 -8.73 10.59 7.24
CA MET A 189 -8.36 9.54 8.19
C MET A 189 -8.28 10.07 9.64
N ILE A 190 -7.85 11.32 9.84
CA ILE A 190 -7.79 11.93 11.19
C ILE A 190 -9.20 12.34 11.67
N SER A 191 -10.03 12.88 10.79
CA SER A 191 -11.38 13.33 11.16
C SER A 191 -12.30 12.15 11.44
N ALA A 192 -12.25 11.13 10.59
CA ALA A 192 -13.19 10.02 10.60
C ALA A 192 -12.51 8.65 10.36
N PRO A 193 -11.53 8.23 11.19
CA PRO A 193 -10.72 7.04 10.96
C PRO A 193 -11.54 5.76 10.80
N PHE A 194 -12.53 5.55 11.67
CA PHE A 194 -13.34 4.33 11.64
C PHE A 194 -14.20 4.30 10.37
N LYS A 195 -14.89 5.42 10.08
CA LYS A 195 -15.74 5.55 8.90
C LYS A 195 -14.95 5.39 7.61
N THR A 196 -13.78 6.01 7.50
CA THR A 196 -12.94 5.94 6.31
C THR A 196 -12.43 4.53 6.06
N VAL A 197 -11.89 3.85 7.08
CA VAL A 197 -11.43 2.45 6.95
C VAL A 197 -12.60 1.51 6.65
N HIS A 198 -13.73 1.65 7.36
CA HIS A 198 -14.91 0.82 7.10
C HIS A 198 -15.44 0.98 5.67
N ARG A 199 -15.52 2.21 5.18
CA ARG A 199 -15.91 2.50 3.79
C ARG A 199 -14.98 1.82 2.78
N ILE A 200 -13.67 1.82 3.02
CA ILE A 200 -12.69 1.13 2.16
C ILE A 200 -12.95 -0.39 2.18
N LEU A 201 -13.06 -0.99 3.37
CA LEU A 201 -13.10 -2.45 3.51
C LEU A 201 -14.47 -3.06 3.20
N ALA A 202 -15.56 -2.38 3.56
CA ALA A 202 -16.94 -2.87 3.41
C ALA A 202 -17.68 -2.23 2.22
N GLY A 203 -17.38 -0.96 1.89
CA GLY A 203 -18.06 -0.21 0.83
C GLY A 203 -19.36 0.49 1.25
N ASP A 204 -19.81 0.28 2.49
CA ASP A 204 -21.06 0.83 3.05
C ASP A 204 -20.79 1.41 4.45
N GLU A 205 -21.70 2.22 4.98
CA GLU A 205 -21.73 2.68 6.37
C GLU A 205 -22.27 1.61 7.32
N HIS A 206 -23.02 0.62 6.81
CA HIS A 206 -23.56 -0.48 7.58
C HIS A 206 -23.07 -1.84 7.05
N GLN A 207 -22.77 -2.77 7.96
CA GLN A 207 -22.39 -4.13 7.60
C GLN A 207 -23.11 -5.16 8.48
N SER A 208 -23.80 -6.10 7.81
CA SER A 208 -24.57 -7.18 8.43
C SER A 208 -24.17 -8.55 7.83
N PRO A 209 -23.87 -9.58 8.63
CA PRO A 209 -23.71 -9.51 10.08
C PRO A 209 -22.52 -8.62 10.48
N CYS A 210 -22.46 -8.16 11.73
CA CYS A 210 -21.32 -7.38 12.21
C CYS A 210 -20.02 -8.17 12.01
N PRO A 211 -19.00 -7.63 11.31
CA PRO A 211 -17.78 -8.38 10.98
C PRO A 211 -16.98 -8.81 12.22
N ILE A 212 -17.20 -8.13 13.36
CA ILE A 212 -16.50 -8.41 14.62
C ILE A 212 -17.06 -9.66 15.33
N CYS A 213 -18.38 -9.74 15.55
CA CYS A 213 -18.99 -10.89 16.26
C CYS A 213 -19.56 -11.95 15.33
N ARG A 214 -19.86 -11.61 14.07
CA ARG A 214 -20.41 -12.48 13.02
C ARG A 214 -21.68 -13.21 13.44
N LYS A 215 -22.43 -12.66 14.41
CA LYS A 215 -23.70 -13.22 14.87
C LYS A 215 -24.82 -12.78 13.93
N ASP A 216 -25.71 -13.70 13.61
CA ASP A 216 -26.91 -13.40 12.82
C ASP A 216 -27.74 -12.29 13.46
N GLY A 217 -28.32 -11.43 12.62
CA GLY A 217 -29.13 -10.28 13.06
C GLY A 217 -28.34 -9.11 13.65
N THR A 218 -27.01 -9.21 13.80
CA THR A 218 -26.18 -8.08 14.25
C THR A 218 -25.79 -7.17 13.09
N THR A 219 -25.62 -5.88 13.37
CA THR A 219 -25.18 -4.91 12.36
C THR A 219 -24.14 -3.98 12.95
N LEU A 220 -23.03 -3.77 12.24
CA LEU A 220 -22.04 -2.74 12.56
C LEU A 220 -22.38 -1.47 11.76
N THR A 221 -22.52 -0.34 12.45
CA THR A 221 -22.65 0.98 11.83
C THR A 221 -21.37 1.77 12.07
N ALA A 222 -20.79 2.31 11.01
CA ALA A 222 -19.59 3.11 11.06
C ALA A 222 -19.91 4.56 11.41
N MET A 223 -19.42 5.02 12.56
CA MET A 223 -19.37 6.45 12.90
C MET A 223 -17.95 6.96 12.65
N ASP A 224 -17.71 8.27 12.77
CA ASP A 224 -16.42 8.87 12.44
C ASP A 224 -15.24 8.20 13.18
N ARG A 225 -15.31 8.10 14.51
CA ARG A 225 -14.20 7.61 15.34
C ARG A 225 -14.36 6.18 15.85
N THR A 226 -15.57 5.63 15.81
CA THR A 226 -15.88 4.29 16.31
C THR A 226 -17.00 3.66 15.51
N GLY A 227 -17.12 2.34 15.57
CA GLY A 227 -18.30 1.62 15.12
C GLY A 227 -19.26 1.36 16.27
N MET A 228 -20.54 1.18 15.94
CA MET A 228 -21.55 0.67 16.86
C MET A 228 -22.11 -0.64 16.32
N CYS A 229 -21.86 -1.73 17.02
CA CYS A 229 -22.49 -3.02 16.76
C CYS A 229 -23.79 -3.13 17.55
N TYR A 230 -24.90 -3.11 16.84
CA TYR A 230 -26.21 -3.40 17.41
C TYR A 230 -26.39 -4.93 17.53
N GLY A 231 -26.73 -5.39 18.73
CA GLY A 231 -27.04 -6.80 19.03
C GLY A 231 -25.92 -7.63 19.70
N SER A 232 -24.67 -7.16 19.78
CA SER A 232 -23.64 -7.89 20.56
C SER A 232 -22.44 -7.06 21.03
N CYS A 233 -21.59 -6.56 20.14
CA CYS A 233 -20.28 -6.00 20.56
C CYS A 233 -20.37 -4.62 21.22
N GLY A 234 -21.45 -3.86 20.99
CA GLY A 234 -21.51 -2.46 21.38
C GLY A 234 -20.50 -1.61 20.61
N LYS A 235 -19.77 -0.73 21.31
CA LYS A 235 -18.82 0.21 20.71
C LYS A 235 -17.52 -0.49 20.27
N VAL A 236 -17.15 -0.32 19.00
CA VAL A 236 -15.97 -0.91 18.36
C VAL A 236 -14.96 0.19 18.03
N LYS A 237 -13.69 0.00 18.40
CA LYS A 237 -12.60 0.94 18.06
C LYS A 237 -11.98 0.64 16.69
N PRO A 238 -11.31 1.61 16.03
CA PRO A 238 -10.72 1.41 14.70
C PRO A 238 -9.74 0.23 14.62
N GLU A 239 -8.91 0.02 15.64
CA GLU A 239 -7.91 -1.05 15.66
C GLU A 239 -8.59 -2.42 15.56
N ARG A 240 -9.73 -2.57 16.24
CA ARG A 240 -10.50 -3.81 16.24
C ARG A 240 -11.10 -4.15 14.88
N LEU A 241 -11.30 -3.15 14.00
CA LEU A 241 -11.79 -3.38 12.64
C LEU A 241 -10.73 -4.03 11.76
N LEU A 242 -9.48 -3.57 11.86
CA LEU A 242 -8.34 -4.15 11.14
C LEU A 242 -7.98 -5.54 11.69
N ASP A 243 -8.05 -5.71 13.02
CA ASP A 243 -7.80 -6.99 13.70
C ASP A 243 -8.74 -8.13 13.24
N VAL A 244 -9.90 -7.82 12.63
CA VAL A 244 -10.75 -8.88 12.05
C VAL A 244 -10.10 -9.54 10.86
N PHE A 245 -9.29 -8.79 10.11
CA PHE A 245 -8.59 -9.28 8.93
C PHE A 245 -7.25 -9.90 9.27
N LEU A 246 -6.61 -9.47 10.36
CA LEU A 246 -5.26 -9.87 10.71
C LEU A 246 -5.26 -10.97 11.77
N ARG A 247 -4.32 -11.92 11.65
CA ARG A 247 -4.06 -12.90 12.70
C ARG A 247 -3.62 -12.18 13.97
N PRO A 248 -4.04 -12.63 15.16
CA PRO A 248 -3.48 -12.15 16.40
C PRO A 248 -1.96 -12.31 16.36
N ARG A 249 -1.22 -11.23 16.63
CA ARG A 249 0.23 -11.34 16.82
C ARG A 249 0.45 -12.36 17.94
N ARG A 250 1.25 -13.40 17.66
CA ARG A 250 1.72 -14.29 18.73
C ARG A 250 2.40 -13.37 19.72
N SER A 251 1.85 -13.28 20.93
CA SER A 251 2.51 -12.56 22.01
C SER A 251 3.80 -13.31 22.30
N GLU A 252 4.89 -12.94 21.65
CA GLU A 252 6.21 -13.47 21.96
C GLU A 252 6.46 -13.18 23.44
N GLY A 253 6.39 -14.21 24.27
CA GLY A 253 6.97 -14.26 25.61
C GLY A 253 6.81 -13.01 26.48
N ARG A 254 5.63 -12.38 26.56
CA ARG A 254 5.31 -11.60 27.77
C ARG A 254 5.07 -12.60 28.90
N THR A 255 6.17 -13.15 29.43
CA THR A 255 6.21 -13.63 30.81
C THR A 255 5.68 -12.48 31.65
N LYS A 256 4.53 -12.72 32.29
CA LYS A 256 4.03 -11.84 33.34
C LYS A 256 5.02 -11.77 34.49
#